data_AF-X1QTC4-F1
#
_entry.id   AF-X1QTC4-F1
#
_cell.length_a   1.000
_cell.length_b   1.000
_cell.length_c   1.000
_cell.angle_alpha   90.00
_cell.angle_beta   90.00
_cell.angle_gamma   90.00
#
_symmetry.space_group_name_H-M   'P 1'
#
loop_
_entity.id
_entity.type
_entity.pdbx_description
1 polymer ?
#
loop_
_entity_poly.entity_id
_entity_poly.type
_entity_poly.pdbx_seq_one_letter_code
_entity_poly.pdbx_strand_id
1 'polypeptide(L)'
;MRQCGKILATILDRLRMEIKPGVKTCQLDAIMAEESQKRGVKPSFKNYQGFPANLCVSVNGEVVHGIPGERVLREGDIASLDLGVSYNGFHTDAAITVGVG
;
A
#
# COMPACT_ATOMS: atom_id res chain seq x y z
N MET A 1 -0.68 -12.08 15.69
CA MET A 1 0.40 -11.47 14.88
C MET A 1 0.81 -12.30 13.64
N ARG A 2 1.33 -13.54 13.76
CA ARG A 2 1.84 -14.33 12.60
C ARG A 2 0.89 -14.46 11.41
N GLN A 3 -0.40 -14.74 11.65
CA GLN A 3 -1.40 -14.86 10.58
C GLN A 3 -1.67 -13.51 9.91
N CYS A 4 -1.80 -12.43 10.69
CA CYS A 4 -1.97 -11.07 10.18
C CYS A 4 -0.81 -10.68 9.25
N GLY A 5 0.43 -10.96 9.66
CA GLY A 5 1.62 -10.69 8.84
C GLY A 5 1.68 -11.49 7.55
N LYS A 6 1.19 -12.74 7.53
CA LYS A 6 1.07 -13.52 6.28
C LYS A 6 0.06 -12.90 5.31
N ILE A 7 -1.05 -12.40 5.83
CA ILE A 7 -2.06 -11.69 5.03
C ILE A 7 -1.43 -10.42 4.46
N LEU A 8 -0.78 -9.62 5.30
CA LEU A 8 -0.09 -8.40 4.88
C LEU A 8 0.92 -8.66 3.75
N ALA A 9 1.80 -9.65 3.94
CA ALA A 9 2.81 -10.02 2.93
C ALA A 9 2.17 -10.39 1.58
N THR A 10 1.04 -11.12 1.61
CA THR A 10 0.31 -11.47 0.39
C THR A 10 -0.23 -10.24 -0.34
N ILE A 11 -0.76 -9.26 0.40
CA ILE A 11 -1.26 -8.01 -0.18
C ILE A 11 -0.11 -7.17 -0.73
N LEU A 12 1.01 -7.09 0.00
CA LEU A 12 2.21 -6.38 -0.40
C LEU A 12 2.81 -6.95 -1.69
N ASP A 13 2.91 -8.27 -1.81
CA ASP A 13 3.36 -8.94 -3.03
C ASP A 13 2.41 -8.64 -4.21
N ARG A 14 1.09 -8.64 -3.96
CA ARG A 14 0.11 -8.29 -4.99
C ARG A 14 0.29 -6.86 -5.49
N LEU A 15 0.45 -5.89 -4.58
CA LEU A 15 0.67 -4.48 -4.92
C LEU A 15 1.99 -4.27 -5.65
N ARG A 16 3.06 -4.95 -5.22
CA ARG A 16 4.37 -4.93 -5.90
C ARG A 16 4.25 -5.29 -7.39
N MET A 17 3.45 -6.29 -7.72
CA MET A 17 3.25 -6.72 -9.12
C MET A 17 2.49 -5.72 -9.98
N GLU A 18 1.87 -4.70 -9.38
CA GLU A 18 1.11 -3.66 -10.08
C GLU A 18 1.93 -2.38 -10.30
N ILE A 19 3.15 -2.31 -9.78
CA ILE A 19 4.09 -1.22 -10.02
C ILE A 19 4.61 -1.31 -11.46
N LYS A 20 4.19 -0.36 -12.29
CA LYS A 20 4.62 -0.18 -13.67
C LYS A 20 4.33 1.24 -14.16
N PRO A 21 5.00 1.71 -15.22
CA PRO A 21 4.69 3.02 -15.81
C PRO A 21 3.20 3.14 -16.19
N GLY A 22 2.64 4.33 -15.96
CA GLY A 22 1.24 4.64 -16.30
C GLY A 22 0.22 4.33 -15.20
N VAL A 23 0.60 3.63 -14.14
CA VAL A 23 -0.29 3.39 -12.99
C VAL A 23 -0.42 4.64 -12.13
N LYS A 24 -1.64 5.02 -11.79
CA LYS A 24 -1.91 6.05 -10.79
C LYS A 24 -1.79 5.48 -9.39
N THR A 25 -1.24 6.26 -8.47
CA THR A 25 -1.14 5.86 -7.06
C THR A 25 -2.51 5.57 -6.43
N CYS A 26 -3.59 6.27 -6.82
CA CYS A 26 -4.95 5.95 -6.37
C CYS A 26 -5.46 4.56 -6.82
N GLN A 27 -4.94 4.02 -7.93
CA GLN A 27 -5.27 2.65 -8.35
C GLN A 27 -4.65 1.61 -7.42
N LEU A 28 -3.44 1.87 -6.92
CA LEU A 28 -2.81 1.01 -5.90
C LEU A 28 -3.62 1.03 -4.59
N ASP A 29 -4.17 2.19 -4.21
CA ASP A 29 -5.08 2.30 -3.06
C ASP A 29 -6.37 1.50 -3.22
N ALA A 30 -6.96 1.52 -4.43
CA ALA A 30 -8.13 0.71 -4.74
C ALA A 30 -7.83 -0.79 -4.63
N ILE A 31 -6.66 -1.23 -5.09
CA ILE A 31 -6.21 -2.63 -4.97
C ILE A 31 -6.02 -3.02 -3.50
N MET A 32 -5.44 -2.13 -2.68
CA MET A 32 -5.30 -2.35 -1.24
C MET A 32 -6.68 -2.54 -0.56
N ALA A 33 -7.66 -1.71 -0.92
CA ALA A 33 -9.01 -1.83 -0.39
C ALA A 33 -9.68 -3.16 -0.80
N GLU A 34 -9.57 -3.53 -2.08
CA GLU A 34 -10.12 -4.78 -2.62
C GLU A 34 -9.50 -6.01 -1.95
N GLU A 35 -8.16 -6.07 -1.86
CA GLU A 35 -7.46 -7.19 -1.23
C GLU A 35 -7.75 -7.29 0.26
N SER A 36 -7.89 -6.15 0.95
CA SER A 36 -8.28 -6.14 2.37
C SER A 36 -9.68 -6.72 2.56
N GLN A 37 -10.64 -6.32 1.72
CA GLN A 37 -12.01 -6.85 1.75
C GLN A 37 -12.04 -8.36 1.45
N LYS A 38 -11.36 -8.81 0.39
CA LYS A 38 -11.28 -10.23 0.01
C LYS A 38 -10.75 -11.12 1.13
N ARG A 39 -9.85 -10.59 1.97
CA ARG A 39 -9.16 -11.33 3.03
C ARG A 39 -9.78 -11.14 4.40
N GLY A 40 -10.83 -10.34 4.51
CA GLY A 40 -11.51 -10.05 5.77
C GLY A 40 -10.62 -9.30 6.78
N VAL A 41 -9.72 -8.43 6.29
CA VAL A 41 -8.86 -7.58 7.13
C VAL A 41 -9.20 -6.11 6.95
N LYS A 42 -8.83 -5.28 7.92
CA LYS A 42 -9.02 -3.83 7.84
C LYS A 42 -7.69 -3.14 7.55
N PRO A 43 -7.60 -2.21 6.60
CA PRO A 43 -6.44 -1.34 6.45
C PRO A 43 -6.20 -0.55 7.75
N SER A 44 -4.97 -0.56 8.25
CA SER A 44 -4.63 0.12 9.51
C SER A 44 -4.61 1.64 9.37
N PHE A 45 -4.28 2.14 8.18
CA PHE A 45 -3.99 3.57 7.98
C PHE A 45 -5.24 4.38 7.67
N LYS A 46 -6.27 3.77 7.09
CA LYS A 46 -7.51 4.46 6.74
C LYS A 46 -8.17 5.06 7.98
N ASN A 47 -8.34 6.39 7.97
CA ASN A 47 -8.87 7.21 9.06
C ASN A 47 -7.99 7.27 10.32
N TYR A 48 -6.77 6.72 10.31
CA TYR A 48 -5.84 6.87 11.42
C TYR A 48 -5.36 8.32 11.49
N GLN A 49 -5.73 9.04 12.56
CA GLN A 49 -5.44 10.47 12.74
C GLN A 49 -5.84 11.34 11.52
N GLY A 50 -6.92 10.96 10.82
CA GLY A 50 -7.40 11.68 9.64
C GLY A 50 -6.69 11.33 8.33
N PHE A 51 -5.78 10.33 8.32
CA PHE A 51 -5.16 9.87 7.07
C PHE A 51 -6.22 9.28 6.11
N PRO A 52 -6.28 9.73 4.85
CA PRO A 52 -7.46 9.51 4.00
C PRO A 52 -7.40 8.22 3.17
N ALA A 53 -6.29 7.49 3.14
CA ALA A 53 -6.08 6.34 2.24
C ALA A 53 -5.81 5.02 3.00
N ASN A 54 -5.80 3.91 2.28
CA ASN A 54 -5.60 2.56 2.83
C ASN A 54 -4.12 2.16 2.91
N LEU A 55 -3.28 2.68 2.00
CA LEU A 55 -1.82 2.58 2.04
C LEU A 55 -1.16 3.95 1.82
N CYS A 56 0.13 4.03 2.10
CA CYS A 56 0.99 5.13 1.69
C CYS A 56 1.74 4.75 0.41
N VAL A 57 1.84 5.68 -0.54
CA VAL A 57 2.68 5.53 -1.74
C VAL A 57 3.56 6.77 -1.84
N SER A 58 4.87 6.60 -1.59
CA SER A 58 5.84 7.71 -1.60
C SER A 58 6.80 7.53 -2.77
N VAL A 59 6.82 8.49 -3.70
CA VAL A 59 7.53 8.37 -4.97
C VAL A 59 8.67 9.39 -5.05
N ASN A 60 9.87 8.88 -5.34
CA ASN A 60 11.14 9.61 -5.45
C ASN A 60 11.54 10.35 -4.17
N GLY A 61 11.42 11.69 -4.16
CA GLY A 61 11.84 12.53 -3.03
C GLY A 61 10.85 12.56 -1.86
N GLU A 62 9.69 11.92 -1.99
CA GLU A 62 8.74 11.77 -0.89
C GLU A 62 9.30 10.77 0.13
N VAL A 63 9.48 11.22 1.37
CA VAL A 63 10.16 10.43 2.41
C VAL A 63 9.26 9.28 2.91
N VAL A 64 8.07 9.61 3.40
CA VAL A 64 7.05 8.67 3.92
C VAL A 64 5.66 9.31 3.82
N HIS A 65 4.61 8.52 4.06
CA HIS A 65 3.22 8.97 4.16
C HIS A 65 2.68 9.70 2.91
N GLY A 66 3.24 9.43 1.73
CA GLY A 66 2.67 9.92 0.47
C GLY A 66 1.22 9.46 0.33
N ILE A 67 0.30 10.41 0.13
CA ILE A 67 -1.13 10.13 0.00
C ILE A 67 -1.41 9.71 -1.45
N PRO A 68 -1.94 8.50 -1.69
CA PRO A 68 -2.37 8.09 -3.02
C PRO A 68 -3.36 9.06 -3.66
N GLY A 69 -3.17 9.36 -4.94
CA GLY A 69 -3.99 10.30 -5.70
C GLY A 69 -3.77 10.18 -7.22
N GLU A 70 -3.91 11.30 -7.93
CA GLU A 70 -3.83 11.34 -9.40
C GLU A 70 -2.41 11.20 -9.97
N ARG A 71 -1.37 11.12 -9.11
CA ARG A 71 0.03 10.95 -9.53
C ARG A 71 0.19 9.64 -10.31
N VAL A 72 0.68 9.75 -11.54
CA VAL A 72 1.01 8.64 -12.44
C VAL A 72 2.49 8.28 -12.28
N LEU A 73 2.78 6.99 -12.04
CA LEU A 73 4.13 6.44 -11.99
C LEU A 73 4.78 6.47 -13.38
N ARG A 74 6.06 6.82 -13.43
CA ARG A 74 6.84 6.93 -14.68
C ARG A 74 8.01 5.97 -14.67
N GLU A 75 8.44 5.54 -15.85
CA GLU A 75 9.68 4.78 -16.04
C GLU A 75 10.85 5.47 -15.33
N GLY A 76 11.61 4.71 -14.55
CA GLY A 76 12.76 5.20 -13.78
C GLY A 76 12.42 5.80 -12.41
N ASP A 77 11.14 5.94 -12.05
CA ASP A 77 10.76 6.30 -10.68
C ASP A 77 11.12 5.17 -9.70
N ILE A 78 11.27 5.53 -8.42
CA ILE A 78 11.17 4.59 -7.31
C ILE A 78 9.92 4.91 -6.49
N ALA A 79 9.20 3.89 -6.06
CA ALA A 79 8.00 4.01 -5.25
C ALA A 79 8.11 3.14 -4.00
N SER A 80 7.99 3.77 -2.83
CA SER A 80 7.79 3.07 -1.57
C SER A 80 6.30 2.76 -1.38
N LEU A 81 6.01 1.51 -1.08
CA LEU A 81 4.70 1.02 -0.65
C LEU A 81 4.78 0.70 0.82
N ASP A 82 3.97 1.39 1.62
CA ASP A 82 3.88 1.18 3.06
C ASP A 82 2.41 0.94 3.42
N LEU A 83 2.13 -0.19 4.06
CA LEU A 83 0.79 -0.62 4.41
C LEU A 83 0.79 -1.40 5.72
N GLY A 84 -0.27 -1.18 6.48
CA GLY A 84 -0.61 -2.01 7.63
C GLY A 84 -2.01 -2.61 7.51
N VAL A 85 -2.22 -3.76 8.11
CA VAL A 85 -3.54 -4.38 8.27
C VAL A 85 -3.81 -4.77 9.72
N SER A 86 -5.08 -4.75 10.09
CA SER A 86 -5.59 -5.21 11.37
C SER A 86 -6.42 -6.48 11.19
N TYR A 87 -6.06 -7.52 11.93
CA TYR A 87 -6.76 -8.81 11.93
C TYR A 87 -6.66 -9.48 13.30
N ASN A 88 -7.80 -9.94 13.82
CA ASN A 88 -7.93 -10.59 15.13
C ASN A 88 -7.22 -9.84 16.28
N GLY A 89 -7.40 -8.52 16.34
CA GLY A 89 -6.83 -7.65 17.39
C GLY A 89 -5.35 -7.34 17.24
N PHE A 90 -4.70 -7.76 16.15
CA PHE A 90 -3.30 -7.45 15.87
C PHE A 90 -3.17 -6.56 14.64
N HIS A 91 -2.33 -5.54 14.76
CA HIS A 91 -1.81 -4.81 13.62
C HIS A 91 -0.49 -5.43 13.16
N THR A 92 -0.30 -5.52 11.85
CA THR A 92 1.00 -5.78 11.24
C THR A 92 1.26 -4.74 10.18
N ASP A 93 2.53 -4.44 9.98
CA ASP A 93 3.00 -3.32 9.19
C ASP A 93 4.27 -3.72 8.43
N ALA A 94 4.40 -3.25 7.19
CA ALA A 94 5.53 -3.54 6.32
C ALA A 94 5.61 -2.54 5.16
N ALA A 95 6.84 -2.21 4.79
CA ALA A 95 7.13 -1.36 3.64
C ALA A 95 8.20 -1.96 2.73
N ILE A 96 8.10 -1.69 1.44
CA ILE A 96 9.14 -1.99 0.42
C ILE A 96 9.31 -0.78 -0.50
N THR A 97 10.47 -0.68 -1.15
CA THR A 97 10.70 0.26 -2.24
C THR A 97 10.94 -0.53 -3.53
N VAL A 98 10.28 -0.14 -4.61
CA VAL A 98 10.28 -0.84 -5.89
C VAL A 98 10.61 0.18 -7.00
N GLY A 99 11.42 -0.22 -7.97
CA GLY A 99 11.61 0.56 -9.20
C GLY A 99 10.40 0.46 -10.13
N VAL A 100 10.14 1.52 -10.88
CA VAL A 100 9.07 1.58 -11.88
C VAL A 100 9.67 1.42 -13.28
N GLY A 101 9.31 0.32 -13.97
CA GLY A 101 9.89 -0.04 -15.27
C GLY A 101 10.79 -1.26 -15.18
#